data_AF-A0A2G6MUQ2-F1
#
_entry.id   AF-A0A2G6MUQ2-F1
#
_cell.length_a   1.000
_cell.length_b   1.000
_cell.length_c   1.000
_cell.angle_alpha   90.00
_cell.angle_beta   90.00
_cell.angle_gamma   90.00
#
_symmetry.space_group_name_H-M   'P 1'
#
loop_
_entity.id
_entity.type
_entity.pdbx_description
1 polymer ?
#
loop_
_entity_poly.entity_id
_entity_poly.type
_entity_poly.pdbx_seq_one_letter_code
_entity_poly.pdbx_strand_id
1 'polypeptide(L)'
;MARLLHGLGILRTLSYRTLGRVVLLVALTAVAALAWHYAPQDCSGLGLLGTLTVLALSIGLGWMADLGRWSGRAVLPLQMAIDVLAVVLVAAFAGQKTSNVILLGVAGTLAEFGLWHYFQRIQGFEDSEQKSRRRVQKALWEMRNIIDNIRSGLLTIDTGGVVVRVNPACCRILEMDESDLIGCRLEDVCRGGMEQMVDVILPVARGEAPVARGEAQIKRMGRDLPLGLNVNHVTAPGGRIIGAICIFTDLTREKEMTARVRENDRLAAIGELAASIAHEIRNPLASIRGSVEMLADDLDLEGDHAAL
;
A
#
# COMPACT_ATOMS: atom_id res chain seq x y z
N MET A 1 38.70 31.90 -13.13
CA MET A 1 38.68 31.14 -11.87
C MET A 1 37.57 30.09 -11.76
N ALA A 2 36.41 30.25 -12.42
CA ALA A 2 35.29 29.29 -12.36
C ALA A 2 35.45 27.99 -13.19
N ARG A 3 36.48 27.88 -14.06
CA ARG A 3 36.74 26.66 -14.87
C ARG A 3 37.77 25.69 -14.26
N LEU A 4 38.52 26.10 -13.24
CA LEU A 4 39.49 25.22 -12.55
C LEU A 4 38.86 24.39 -11.41
N LEU A 5 37.63 24.69 -11.01
CA LEU A 5 36.89 23.96 -9.98
C LEU A 5 35.98 22.85 -10.52
N HIS A 6 35.89 22.70 -11.85
CA HIS A 6 35.03 21.70 -12.49
C HIS A 6 35.72 20.33 -12.71
N GLY A 7 37.04 20.24 -12.51
CA GLY A 7 37.85 19.05 -12.81
C GLY A 7 38.06 18.07 -11.65
N LEU A 8 37.72 18.44 -10.42
CA LEU A 8 37.82 17.56 -9.26
C LEU A 8 36.42 17.07 -8.91
N GLY A 9 36.04 15.90 -9.45
CA GLY A 9 34.78 15.17 -9.18
C GLY A 9 34.60 14.70 -7.72
N ILE A 10 35.28 15.33 -6.76
CA ILE A 10 35.27 15.02 -5.33
C ILE A 10 34.11 15.75 -4.62
N LEU A 11 33.56 16.82 -5.22
CA LEU A 11 32.47 17.60 -4.63
C LEU A 11 31.07 17.01 -4.78
N ARG A 12 30.89 15.95 -5.60
CA ARG A 12 29.56 15.32 -5.79
C ARG A 12 29.24 14.21 -4.77
N THR A 13 30.21 13.76 -3.99
CA THR A 13 30.06 12.65 -3.01
C THR A 13 30.36 13.06 -1.57
N LEU A 14 30.70 14.33 -1.34
CA LEU A 14 30.83 14.86 0.01
C LEU A 14 29.43 14.98 0.61
N SER A 15 29.05 13.99 1.40
CA SER A 15 27.91 14.04 2.31
C SER A 15 27.87 15.42 2.98
N TYR A 16 26.68 16.01 3.15
CA TYR A 16 26.51 17.26 3.89
C TYR A 16 27.18 17.25 5.28
N ARG A 17 27.40 16.05 5.85
CA ARG A 17 28.19 15.81 7.07
C ARG A 17 29.65 16.22 6.94
N THR A 18 30.27 16.01 5.78
CA THR A 18 31.68 16.33 5.54
C THR A 18 31.91 17.82 5.30
N LEU A 19 30.90 18.53 4.78
CA LEU A 19 31.00 19.99 4.58
C LEU A 19 30.97 20.74 5.92
N GLY A 20 30.10 20.30 6.86
CA GLY A 20 30.10 20.81 8.23
C GLY A 20 31.43 20.58 8.96
N ARG A 21 32.08 19.42 8.72
CA ARG A 21 33.41 19.11 9.28
C ARG A 21 34.51 20.05 8.80
N VAL A 22 34.49 20.43 7.51
CA VAL A 22 35.48 21.36 6.95
C VAL A 22 35.30 22.75 7.56
N VAL A 23 34.06 23.23 7.70
CA VAL A 23 33.78 24.55 8.29
C VAL A 23 34.19 24.62 9.77
N LEU A 24 33.84 23.61 10.57
CA LEU A 24 34.20 23.54 12.00
C LEU A 24 35.73 23.47 12.18
N LEU A 25 36.40 22.64 11.40
CA LEU A 25 37.86 22.46 11.51
C LEU A 25 38.61 23.73 11.07
N VAL A 26 38.11 24.45 10.07
CA VAL A 26 38.63 25.77 9.65
C VAL A 26 38.38 26.84 10.72
N ALA A 27 37.20 26.86 11.35
CA ALA A 27 36.91 27.80 12.44
C ALA A 27 37.81 27.56 13.67
N LEU A 28 37.97 26.30 14.08
CA LEU A 28 38.81 25.90 15.22
C LEU A 28 40.30 26.20 14.98
N THR A 29 40.80 25.94 13.76
CA THR A 29 42.18 26.27 13.40
C THR A 29 42.42 27.78 13.34
N ALA A 30 41.44 28.55 12.86
CA ALA A 30 41.51 30.01 12.88
C ALA A 30 41.55 30.57 14.32
N VAL A 31 40.70 30.05 15.22
CA VAL A 31 40.66 30.45 16.64
C VAL A 31 41.97 30.09 17.35
N ALA A 32 42.52 28.89 17.11
CA ALA A 32 43.82 28.48 17.67
C ALA A 32 44.98 29.36 17.18
N ALA A 33 44.99 29.72 15.89
CA ALA A 33 46.01 30.61 15.32
C ALA A 33 45.91 32.04 15.88
N LEU A 34 44.69 32.56 16.04
CA LEU A 34 44.44 33.87 16.66
C LEU A 34 44.85 33.87 18.14
N ALA A 35 44.54 32.82 18.89
CA ALA A 35 44.95 32.67 20.29
C ALA A 35 46.48 32.62 20.44
N TRP A 36 47.18 31.92 19.54
CA TRP A 36 48.65 31.89 19.52
C TRP A 36 49.24 33.28 19.21
N HIS A 37 48.68 33.99 18.25
CA HIS A 37 49.20 35.30 17.82
C HIS A 37 49.01 36.40 18.88
N TYR A 38 47.93 36.32 19.67
CA TYR A 38 47.60 37.31 20.70
C TYR A 38 48.05 36.92 22.12
N ALA A 39 48.67 35.75 22.31
CA ALA A 39 49.18 35.33 23.62
C ALA A 39 50.37 36.22 24.05
N PRO A 40 50.30 36.89 25.22
CA PRO A 40 51.42 37.69 25.73
C PRO A 40 52.57 36.77 26.13
N GLN A 41 53.82 37.22 25.90
CA GLN A 41 55.04 36.41 26.09
C GLN A 41 55.29 35.95 27.54
N ASP A 42 54.59 36.53 28.53
CA ASP A 42 54.75 36.23 29.95
C ASP A 42 53.67 35.28 30.52
N CYS A 43 52.69 34.85 29.72
CA CYS A 43 51.65 33.95 30.19
C CYS A 43 52.09 32.47 30.10
N SER A 44 52.35 31.89 31.27
CA SER A 44 52.64 30.47 31.52
C SER A 44 51.76 29.53 30.69
N GLY A 45 52.37 28.46 30.14
CA GLY A 45 51.76 27.46 29.24
C GLY A 45 50.44 26.80 29.68
N LEU A 46 49.96 27.08 30.89
CA LEU A 46 48.63 26.74 31.40
C LEU A 46 47.49 27.33 30.55
N GLY A 47 47.62 28.57 30.06
CA GLY A 47 46.60 29.17 29.19
C GLY A 47 46.47 28.45 27.85
N LEU A 48 47.62 28.07 27.27
CA LEU A 48 47.71 27.34 26.00
C LEU A 48 47.21 25.90 26.12
N LEU A 49 47.48 25.25 27.26
CA LEU A 49 46.88 23.97 27.61
C LEU A 49 45.36 24.06 27.76
N GLY A 50 44.85 25.14 28.35
CA GLY A 50 43.40 25.40 28.47
C GLY A 50 42.71 25.55 27.12
N THR A 51 43.29 26.29 26.18
CA THR A 51 42.70 26.45 24.84
C THR A 51 42.74 25.15 24.03
N LEU A 52 43.86 24.41 24.07
CA LEU A 52 44.00 23.13 23.39
C LEU A 52 43.09 22.05 23.95
N THR A 53 42.85 22.03 25.27
CA THR A 53 41.93 21.06 25.89
C THR A 53 40.48 21.32 25.50
N VAL A 54 40.04 22.58 25.45
CA VAL A 54 38.69 22.92 24.99
C VAL A 54 38.53 22.62 23.48
N LEU A 55 39.55 22.91 22.67
CA LEU A 55 39.57 22.54 21.25
C LEU A 55 39.45 21.02 21.05
N ALA A 56 40.17 20.23 21.84
CA ALA A 56 40.13 18.77 21.81
C ALA A 56 38.78 18.21 22.26
N LEU A 57 38.15 18.83 23.27
CA LEU A 57 36.80 18.47 23.74
C LEU A 57 35.73 18.78 22.68
N SER A 58 35.81 19.94 22.02
CA SER A 58 34.88 20.32 20.92
C SER A 58 35.02 19.38 19.73
N ILE A 59 36.25 19.05 19.34
CA ILE A 59 36.53 18.03 18.32
C ILE A 59 35.92 16.69 18.77
N GLY A 60 36.24 16.21 19.97
CA GLY A 60 35.77 14.93 20.51
C GLY A 60 34.23 14.80 20.54
N LEU A 61 33.51 15.86 20.91
CA LEU A 61 32.05 15.88 20.85
C LEU A 61 31.52 15.79 19.41
N GLY A 62 32.17 16.46 18.46
CA GLY A 62 31.85 16.36 17.03
C GLY A 62 32.00 14.93 16.50
N TRP A 63 33.03 14.20 16.95
CA TRP A 63 33.20 12.77 16.63
C TRP A 63 32.16 11.89 17.32
N MET A 64 31.73 12.19 18.55
CA MET A 64 30.67 11.44 19.25
C MET A 64 29.29 11.62 18.62
N ALA A 65 28.99 12.78 18.04
CA ALA A 65 27.78 12.99 17.24
C ALA A 65 27.72 12.05 16.03
N ASP A 66 28.89 11.72 15.47
CA ASP A 66 29.06 10.91 14.26
C ASP A 66 28.89 9.41 14.51
N LEU A 67 29.12 8.94 15.74
CA LEU A 67 28.92 7.54 16.16
C LEU A 67 27.44 7.15 16.28
N GLY A 68 26.49 8.01 15.87
CA GLY A 68 25.08 7.69 15.69
C GLY A 68 24.29 7.42 16.98
N ARG A 69 24.92 7.55 18.15
CA ARG A 69 24.26 7.29 19.45
C ARG A 69 23.31 8.41 19.88
N TRP A 70 23.44 9.60 19.32
CA TRP A 70 22.65 10.78 19.70
C TRP A 70 22.12 11.49 18.46
N SER A 71 20.83 11.84 18.47
CA SER A 71 20.28 12.66 17.39
C SER A 71 20.97 14.03 17.36
N GLY A 72 21.34 14.53 16.18
CA GLY A 72 22.03 15.82 16.02
C GLY A 72 21.29 17.02 16.63
N ARG A 73 20.02 16.86 17.05
CA ARG A 73 19.27 17.87 17.79
C ARG A 73 19.80 18.14 19.20
N ALA A 74 20.48 17.17 19.84
CA ALA A 74 20.97 17.31 21.22
C ALA A 74 22.47 17.64 21.32
N VAL A 75 23.27 17.25 20.34
CA VAL A 75 24.75 17.37 20.41
C VAL A 75 25.23 18.78 20.05
N LEU A 76 24.58 19.43 19.09
CA LEU A 76 24.95 20.77 18.63
C LEU A 76 24.80 21.90 19.68
N PRO A 77 23.73 22.00 20.50
CA PRO A 77 23.67 23.06 21.52
C PRO A 77 24.72 22.87 22.62
N LEU A 78 25.09 21.63 22.94
CA LEU A 78 26.16 21.33 23.89
C LEU A 78 27.53 21.73 23.32
N GLN A 79 27.75 21.49 22.02
CA GLN A 79 28.97 21.91 21.33
C GLN A 79 29.09 23.44 21.26
N MET A 80 28.01 24.14 20.91
CA MET A 80 28.01 25.62 20.93
C MET A 80 28.29 26.19 22.32
N ALA A 81 27.77 25.58 23.38
CA ALA A 81 28.06 25.99 24.75
C ALA A 81 29.55 25.80 25.10
N ILE A 82 30.18 24.74 24.60
CA ILE A 82 31.62 24.48 24.78
C ILE A 82 32.45 25.50 24.00
N ASP A 83 32.07 25.82 22.75
CA ASP A 83 32.80 26.77 21.92
C ASP A 83 32.69 28.21 22.47
N VAL A 84 31.52 28.62 22.97
CA VAL A 84 31.33 29.88 23.70
C VAL A 84 32.20 29.92 24.96
N LEU A 85 32.21 28.84 25.75
CA LEU A 85 33.02 28.75 26.96
C LEU A 85 34.53 28.82 26.65
N ALA A 86 34.97 28.23 25.53
CA ALA A 86 36.33 28.31 25.03
C ALA A 86 36.75 29.77 24.80
N VAL A 87 35.93 30.53 24.08
CA VAL A 87 36.16 31.94 23.79
C VAL A 87 36.22 32.77 25.08
N VAL A 88 35.29 32.52 26.01
CA VAL A 88 35.25 33.23 27.29
C VAL A 88 36.50 32.95 28.13
N LEU A 89 36.96 31.70 28.18
CA LEU A 89 38.20 31.32 28.87
C LEU A 89 39.43 31.98 28.23
N VAL A 90 39.55 31.93 26.89
CA VAL A 90 40.65 32.60 26.16
C VAL A 90 40.67 34.10 26.47
N ALA A 91 39.51 34.76 26.43
CA ALA A 91 39.39 36.19 26.71
C ALA A 91 39.71 36.53 28.18
N ALA A 92 39.34 35.67 29.13
CA ALA A 92 39.64 35.86 30.56
C ALA A 92 41.15 35.76 30.85
N PHE A 93 41.88 34.90 30.13
CA PHE A 93 43.31 34.71 30.31
C PHE A 93 44.19 35.70 29.51
N ALA A 94 43.69 36.31 28.43
CA ALA A 94 44.50 37.14 27.53
C ALA A 94 44.82 38.58 28.03
N GLY A 95 44.23 39.05 29.14
CA GLY A 95 44.47 40.40 29.67
C GLY A 95 43.97 41.54 28.75
N GLN A 96 44.15 42.80 29.18
CA GLN A 96 43.40 44.03 28.83
C GLN A 96 43.25 44.45 27.33
N LYS A 97 43.69 43.66 26.33
CA LYS A 97 43.32 43.82 24.89
C LYS A 97 42.08 42.98 24.52
N THR A 98 41.06 42.98 25.39
CA THR A 98 39.94 42.02 25.40
C THR A 98 38.82 42.29 24.37
N SER A 99 38.70 43.50 23.82
CA SER A 99 37.51 43.86 23.03
C SER A 99 37.38 43.13 21.68
N ASN A 100 38.49 42.95 20.94
CA ASN A 100 38.44 42.35 19.60
C ASN A 100 38.25 40.83 19.62
N VAL A 101 38.80 40.15 20.63
CA VAL A 101 38.70 38.69 20.78
C VAL A 101 37.27 38.27 21.13
N ILE A 102 36.62 39.01 22.03
CA ILE A 102 35.22 38.78 22.40
C ILE A 102 34.30 39.02 21.19
N LEU A 103 34.53 40.10 20.41
CA LEU A 103 33.73 40.41 19.22
C LEU A 103 33.84 39.31 18.14
N LEU A 104 35.04 38.80 17.87
CA LEU A 104 35.27 37.71 16.92
C LEU A 104 34.59 36.41 17.35
N GLY A 105 34.64 36.06 18.64
CA GLY A 105 33.98 34.88 19.16
C GLY A 105 32.45 34.97 19.11
N VAL A 106 31.87 36.13 19.46
CA VAL A 106 30.43 36.38 19.31
C VAL A 106 30.01 36.28 17.84
N ALA A 107 30.78 36.85 16.92
CA ALA A 107 30.50 36.75 15.48
C ALA A 107 30.54 35.30 14.96
N GLY A 108 31.49 34.49 15.43
CA GLY A 108 31.58 33.06 15.07
C GLY A 108 30.36 32.26 15.52
N THR A 109 29.95 32.43 16.78
CA THR A 109 28.79 31.71 17.35
C THR A 109 27.47 32.09 16.66
N LEU A 110 27.30 33.36 16.28
CA LEU A 110 26.14 33.81 15.51
C LEU A 110 26.13 33.24 14.08
N ALA A 111 27.30 33.14 13.44
CA ALA A 111 27.42 32.54 12.11
C ALA A 111 27.11 31.04 12.14
N GLU A 112 27.58 30.32 13.14
CA GLU A 112 27.27 28.90 13.37
C GLU A 112 25.77 28.70 13.64
N PHE A 113 25.16 29.56 14.47
CA PHE A 113 23.71 29.52 14.72
C PHE A 113 22.91 29.75 13.44
N GLY A 114 23.29 30.74 12.64
CA GLY A 114 22.63 31.05 11.36
C GLY A 114 22.76 29.90 10.35
N LEU A 115 23.95 29.31 10.24
CA LEU A 115 24.20 28.13 9.40
C LEU A 115 23.39 26.92 9.88
N TRP A 116 23.28 26.71 11.19
CA TRP A 116 22.45 25.65 11.77
C TRP A 116 20.96 25.86 11.49
N HIS A 117 20.44 27.07 11.66
CA HIS A 117 19.03 27.38 11.39
C HIS A 117 18.69 27.26 9.90
N TYR A 118 19.60 27.70 9.03
CA TYR A 118 19.50 27.50 7.58
C TYR A 118 19.50 26.01 7.22
N PHE A 119 20.38 25.22 7.84
CA PHE A 119 20.44 23.78 7.63
C PHE A 119 19.18 23.04 8.13
N GLN A 120 18.64 23.40 9.30
CA GLN A 120 17.36 22.85 9.78
C GLN A 120 16.21 23.12 8.82
N ARG A 121 16.18 24.30 8.21
CA ARG A 121 15.15 24.67 7.23
C ARG A 121 15.24 23.80 5.98
N ILE A 122 16.45 23.51 5.48
CA ILE A 122 16.65 22.62 4.33
C ILE A 122 16.20 21.18 4.64
N GLN A 123 16.58 20.64 5.81
CA GLN A 123 16.15 19.28 6.19
C GLN A 123 14.63 19.17 6.34
N GLY A 124 13.99 20.21 6.88
CA GLY A 124 12.53 20.27 6.97
C GLY A 124 11.83 20.18 5.61
N PHE A 125 12.42 20.79 4.57
CA PHE A 125 11.89 20.71 3.21
C PHE A 125 12.05 19.31 2.61
N GLU A 126 13.22 18.70 2.71
CA GLU A 126 13.49 17.35 2.18
C GLU A 126 12.57 16.29 2.84
N ASP A 127 12.41 16.35 4.16
CA ASP A 127 11.52 15.46 4.91
C ASP A 127 10.05 15.62 4.48
N SER A 128 9.63 16.86 4.19
CA SER A 128 8.26 17.14 3.75
C SER A 128 7.97 16.58 2.36
N GLU A 129 8.93 16.73 1.43
CA GLU A 129 8.81 16.18 0.08
C GLU A 129 8.80 14.66 0.13
N GLN A 130 9.69 14.06 0.92
CA GLN A 130 9.78 12.61 1.04
C GLN A 130 8.53 12.03 1.70
N LYS A 131 7.94 12.71 2.71
CA LYS A 131 6.64 12.33 3.28
C LYS A 131 5.52 12.42 2.25
N SER A 132 5.48 13.47 1.42
CA SER A 132 4.47 13.61 0.36
C SER A 132 4.58 12.49 -0.68
N ARG A 133 5.80 12.22 -1.17
CA ARG A 133 6.07 11.10 -2.10
C ARG A 133 5.66 9.76 -1.51
N ARG A 134 6.01 9.50 -0.24
CA ARG A 134 5.62 8.26 0.45
C ARG A 134 4.11 8.12 0.59
N ARG A 135 3.37 9.20 0.85
CA ARG A 135 1.89 9.16 0.92
C ARG A 135 1.29 8.76 -0.42
N VAL A 136 1.75 9.38 -1.52
CA VAL A 136 1.29 9.04 -2.87
C VAL A 136 1.63 7.61 -3.22
N GLN A 137 2.87 7.16 -2.99
CA GLN A 137 3.28 5.79 -3.25
C GLN A 137 2.48 4.77 -2.43
N LYS A 138 2.24 5.06 -1.14
CA LYS A 138 1.42 4.21 -0.28
C LYS A 138 -0.02 4.09 -0.79
N ALA A 139 -0.65 5.21 -1.15
CA ALA A 139 -2.00 5.20 -1.70
C ALA A 139 -2.08 4.41 -3.03
N LEU A 140 -1.09 4.57 -3.91
CA LEU A 140 -1.02 3.81 -5.17
C LEU A 140 -0.83 2.31 -4.92
N TRP A 141 0.00 1.94 -3.95
CA TRP A 141 0.22 0.54 -3.57
C TRP A 141 -1.05 -0.08 -2.97
N GLU A 142 -1.75 0.64 -2.09
CA GLU A 142 -3.02 0.19 -1.51
C GLU A 142 -4.08 -0.02 -2.60
N MET A 143 -4.24 0.95 -3.51
CA MET A 143 -5.19 0.85 -4.61
C MET A 143 -4.89 -0.33 -5.54
N ARG A 144 -3.61 -0.54 -5.89
CA ARG A 144 -3.19 -1.66 -6.75
C ARG A 144 -3.45 -2.99 -6.07
N ASN A 145 -3.09 -3.14 -4.79
CA ASN A 145 -3.33 -4.36 -4.05
C ASN A 145 -4.81 -4.72 -3.95
N ILE A 146 -5.68 -3.73 -3.73
CA ILE A 146 -7.13 -3.97 -3.70
C ILE A 146 -7.59 -4.53 -5.05
N ILE A 147 -7.19 -3.88 -6.15
CA ILE A 147 -7.62 -4.28 -7.51
C ILE A 147 -7.08 -5.66 -7.90
N ASP A 148 -5.84 -5.98 -7.52
CA ASP A 148 -5.17 -7.23 -7.90
C ASP A 148 -5.67 -8.44 -7.10
N ASN A 149 -6.16 -8.22 -5.87
CA ASN A 149 -6.64 -9.29 -4.99
C ASN A 149 -8.17 -9.49 -5.02
N ILE A 150 -8.92 -8.62 -5.71
CA ILE A 150 -10.34 -8.86 -5.96
C ILE A 150 -10.50 -10.09 -6.87
N ARG A 151 -11.45 -10.97 -6.54
CA ARG A 151 -11.74 -12.19 -7.32
C ARG A 151 -12.54 -11.91 -8.59
N SER A 152 -13.22 -10.76 -8.66
CA SER A 152 -13.93 -10.31 -9.85
C SER A 152 -12.96 -9.77 -10.89
N GLY A 153 -13.23 -10.10 -12.15
CA GLY A 153 -12.55 -9.52 -13.29
C GLY A 153 -12.90 -8.04 -13.41
N LEU A 154 -11.89 -7.21 -13.58
CA LEU A 154 -12.03 -5.78 -13.87
C LEU A 154 -11.44 -5.55 -15.26
N LEU A 155 -12.24 -4.97 -16.15
CA LEU A 155 -11.85 -4.59 -17.49
C LEU A 155 -12.35 -3.17 -17.78
N THR A 156 -11.48 -2.30 -18.26
CA THR A 156 -11.87 -0.95 -18.67
C THR A 156 -11.63 -0.77 -20.16
N ILE A 157 -12.57 -0.15 -20.85
CA ILE A 157 -12.45 0.24 -22.25
C ILE A 157 -12.58 1.75 -22.41
N ASP A 158 -12.01 2.30 -23.46
CA ASP A 158 -12.27 3.67 -23.90
C ASP A 158 -13.60 3.78 -24.69
N THR A 159 -13.95 4.99 -25.13
CA THR A 159 -15.14 5.22 -25.97
C THR A 159 -15.08 4.55 -27.34
N GLY A 160 -13.88 4.20 -27.81
CA GLY A 160 -13.65 3.47 -29.06
C GLY A 160 -13.80 1.96 -28.94
N GLY A 161 -13.98 1.43 -27.72
CA GLY A 161 -14.03 0.00 -27.47
C GLY A 161 -12.67 -0.65 -27.30
N VAL A 162 -11.59 0.14 -27.13
CA VAL A 162 -10.24 -0.39 -26.93
C VAL A 162 -10.03 -0.66 -25.44
N VAL A 163 -9.50 -1.84 -25.12
CA VAL A 163 -9.19 -2.23 -23.74
C VAL A 163 -7.99 -1.43 -23.23
N VAL A 164 -8.21 -0.66 -22.15
CA VAL A 164 -7.20 0.21 -21.54
C VAL A 164 -6.51 -0.50 -20.37
N ARG A 165 -7.25 -1.32 -19.61
CA ARG A 165 -6.73 -1.96 -18.40
C ARG A 165 -7.53 -3.19 -18.06
N VAL A 166 -6.84 -4.18 -17.52
CA VAL A 166 -7.41 -5.38 -16.92
C VAL A 166 -6.75 -5.65 -15.57
N ASN A 167 -7.40 -6.38 -14.67
CA ASN A 167 -6.77 -6.92 -13.47
C ASN A 167 -6.41 -8.41 -13.65
N PRO A 168 -5.55 -8.99 -12.80
CA PRO A 168 -5.17 -10.40 -12.88
C PRO A 168 -6.37 -11.37 -12.82
N ALA A 169 -7.47 -11.01 -12.15
CA ALA A 169 -8.67 -11.83 -12.11
C ALA A 169 -9.40 -11.88 -13.47
N CYS A 170 -9.40 -10.78 -14.22
CA CYS A 170 -9.94 -10.73 -15.59
C CYS A 170 -9.23 -11.76 -16.47
N CYS A 171 -7.90 -11.76 -16.45
CA CYS A 171 -7.08 -12.70 -17.23
C CYS A 171 -7.36 -14.16 -16.84
N ARG A 172 -7.50 -14.46 -15.54
CA ARG A 172 -7.82 -15.81 -15.06
C ARG A 172 -9.22 -16.28 -15.46
N ILE A 173 -10.23 -15.43 -15.35
CA ILE A 173 -11.62 -15.80 -15.66
C ILE A 173 -11.82 -15.96 -17.17
N LEU A 174 -11.23 -15.06 -17.96
CA LEU A 174 -11.32 -15.12 -19.43
C LEU A 174 -10.34 -16.12 -20.06
N GLU A 175 -9.39 -16.65 -19.27
CA GLU A 175 -8.29 -17.51 -19.73
C GLU A 175 -7.55 -16.86 -20.92
N MET A 176 -7.09 -15.64 -20.70
CA MET A 176 -6.35 -14.81 -21.67
C MET A 176 -5.22 -14.07 -20.97
N ASP A 177 -4.11 -13.85 -21.68
CA ASP A 177 -3.00 -13.08 -21.16
C ASP A 177 -3.28 -11.57 -21.24
N GLU A 178 -2.73 -10.81 -20.30
CA GLU A 178 -2.91 -9.35 -20.25
C GLU A 178 -2.42 -8.67 -21.53
N SER A 179 -1.35 -9.19 -22.15
CA SER A 179 -0.78 -8.68 -23.40
C SER A 179 -1.72 -8.81 -24.60
N ASP A 180 -2.62 -9.79 -24.57
CA ASP A 180 -3.55 -10.07 -25.67
C ASP A 180 -4.86 -9.28 -25.51
N LEU A 181 -5.04 -8.67 -24.35
CA LEU A 181 -6.21 -7.86 -24.01
C LEU A 181 -5.92 -6.37 -24.19
N ILE A 182 -4.84 -5.87 -23.59
CA ILE A 182 -4.55 -4.43 -23.56
C ILE A 182 -4.26 -3.89 -24.98
N GLY A 183 -4.93 -2.81 -25.35
CA GLY A 183 -4.78 -2.16 -26.66
C GLY A 183 -5.58 -2.82 -27.78
N CYS A 184 -6.21 -3.97 -27.54
CA CYS A 184 -7.09 -4.62 -28.50
C CYS A 184 -8.52 -4.09 -28.42
N ARG A 185 -9.28 -4.22 -29.51
CA ARG A 185 -10.71 -3.91 -29.52
C ARG A 185 -11.48 -5.02 -28.80
N LEU A 186 -12.39 -4.63 -27.93
CA LEU A 186 -13.23 -5.57 -27.16
C LEU A 186 -14.00 -6.53 -28.07
N GLU A 187 -14.49 -6.04 -29.22
CA GLU A 187 -15.18 -6.83 -30.24
C GLU A 187 -14.32 -8.00 -30.78
N ASP A 188 -13.02 -7.77 -30.96
CA ASP A 188 -12.10 -8.79 -31.48
C ASP A 188 -11.72 -9.79 -30.38
N VAL A 189 -11.49 -9.29 -29.16
CA VAL A 189 -11.20 -10.11 -27.96
C VAL A 189 -12.37 -11.05 -27.65
N CYS A 190 -13.60 -10.56 -27.76
CA CYS A 190 -14.81 -11.29 -27.39
C CYS A 190 -15.38 -12.17 -28.51
N ARG A 191 -14.72 -12.26 -29.66
CA ARG A 191 -15.20 -13.06 -30.80
C ARG A 191 -15.18 -14.55 -30.45
N GLY A 192 -16.28 -15.25 -30.76
CA GLY A 192 -16.36 -16.71 -30.65
C GLY A 192 -16.92 -17.21 -29.32
N GLY A 193 -17.82 -16.45 -28.68
CA GLY A 193 -18.54 -16.90 -27.50
C GLY A 193 -18.70 -15.88 -26.39
N MET A 194 -18.16 -14.65 -26.51
CA MET A 194 -18.28 -13.60 -25.49
C MET A 194 -19.07 -12.38 -26.00
N GLU A 195 -19.86 -12.54 -27.05
CA GLU A 195 -20.57 -11.44 -27.73
C GLU A 195 -21.52 -10.69 -26.78
N GLN A 196 -22.18 -11.40 -25.86
CA GLN A 196 -23.06 -10.79 -24.85
C GLN A 196 -22.34 -9.77 -23.96
N MET A 197 -21.04 -9.93 -23.72
CA MET A 197 -20.27 -8.93 -22.98
C MET A 197 -20.12 -7.65 -23.81
N VAL A 198 -19.89 -7.77 -25.11
CA VAL A 198 -19.77 -6.62 -26.02
C VAL A 198 -21.08 -5.84 -26.07
N ASP A 199 -22.19 -6.54 -26.23
CA ASP A 199 -23.54 -5.94 -26.32
C ASP A 199 -23.91 -5.11 -25.09
N VAL A 200 -23.37 -5.48 -23.91
CA VAL A 200 -23.60 -4.75 -22.66
C VAL A 200 -22.58 -3.63 -22.45
N ILE A 201 -21.30 -3.88 -22.77
CA ILE A 201 -20.21 -2.96 -22.38
C ILE A 201 -20.08 -1.79 -23.38
N LEU A 202 -20.21 -2.04 -24.68
CA LEU A 202 -19.93 -1.05 -25.72
C LEU A 202 -20.93 0.14 -25.71
N PRO A 203 -22.25 -0.08 -25.62
CA PRO A 203 -23.22 1.02 -25.58
C PRO A 203 -23.03 1.91 -24.33
N VAL A 204 -22.65 1.29 -23.21
CA VAL A 204 -22.38 1.99 -21.95
C VAL A 204 -21.13 2.87 -22.08
N ALA A 205 -20.07 2.39 -22.73
CA ALA A 205 -18.85 3.16 -22.98
C ALA A 205 -19.06 4.36 -23.90
N ARG A 206 -20.00 4.26 -24.84
CA ARG A 206 -20.38 5.33 -25.77
C ARG A 206 -21.38 6.33 -25.17
N GLY A 207 -21.94 6.03 -24.00
CA GLY A 207 -23.00 6.83 -23.38
C GLY A 207 -24.36 6.65 -24.07
N GLU A 208 -24.51 5.62 -24.89
CA GLU A 208 -25.75 5.26 -25.60
C GLU A 208 -26.71 4.49 -24.68
N ALA A 209 -26.19 3.87 -23.61
CA ALA A 209 -26.96 3.14 -22.62
C ALA A 209 -26.64 3.60 -21.19
N PRO A 210 -27.63 3.53 -20.26
CA PRO A 210 -27.40 3.72 -18.84
C PRO A 210 -26.49 2.60 -18.29
N VAL A 211 -25.96 2.81 -17.08
CA VAL A 211 -25.20 1.77 -16.37
C VAL A 211 -25.97 0.46 -16.32
N ALA A 212 -25.27 -0.64 -16.61
CA ALA A 212 -25.89 -1.93 -16.83
C ALA A 212 -25.46 -2.94 -15.76
N ARG A 213 -26.43 -3.65 -15.19
CA ARG A 213 -26.21 -4.80 -14.32
C ARG A 213 -27.00 -5.98 -14.86
N GLY A 214 -26.36 -7.12 -15.00
CA GLY A 214 -27.02 -8.30 -15.55
C GLY A 214 -26.16 -9.55 -15.46
N GLU A 215 -26.60 -10.60 -16.12
CA GLU A 215 -25.85 -11.82 -16.30
C GLU A 215 -25.59 -12.03 -17.80
N ALA A 216 -24.39 -12.45 -18.14
CA ALA A 216 -24.03 -12.91 -19.47
C ALA A 216 -23.61 -14.37 -19.40
N GLN A 217 -24.02 -15.14 -20.39
CA GLN A 217 -23.52 -16.49 -20.62
C GLN A 217 -22.45 -16.38 -21.69
N ILE A 218 -21.22 -16.66 -21.31
CA ILE A 218 -20.13 -16.73 -22.28
C ILE A 218 -19.69 -18.15 -22.51
N LYS A 219 -19.20 -18.43 -23.71
CA LYS A 219 -18.62 -19.71 -24.06
C LYS A 219 -17.11 -19.58 -24.14
N ARG A 220 -16.40 -20.32 -23.29
CA ARG A 220 -14.94 -20.33 -23.28
C ARG A 220 -14.42 -21.75 -23.27
N MET A 221 -13.51 -22.07 -24.19
CA MET A 221 -12.91 -23.41 -24.35
C MET A 221 -13.95 -24.56 -24.37
N GLY A 222 -15.12 -24.30 -24.97
CA GLY A 222 -16.23 -25.28 -25.08
C GLY A 222 -17.10 -25.42 -23.83
N ARG A 223 -16.89 -24.62 -22.78
CA ARG A 223 -17.71 -24.57 -21.57
C ARG A 223 -18.55 -23.30 -21.53
N ASP A 224 -19.77 -23.43 -21.01
CA ASP A 224 -20.63 -22.28 -20.71
C ASP A 224 -20.27 -21.74 -19.33
N LEU A 225 -19.90 -20.47 -19.28
CA LEU A 225 -19.44 -19.76 -18.10
C LEU A 225 -20.42 -18.62 -17.78
N PRO A 226 -21.24 -18.75 -16.73
CA PRO A 226 -22.15 -17.70 -16.31
C PRO A 226 -21.38 -16.57 -15.61
N LEU A 227 -21.44 -15.36 -16.16
CA LEU A 227 -20.83 -14.17 -15.58
C LEU A 227 -21.88 -13.17 -15.11
N GLY A 228 -21.76 -12.69 -13.87
CA GLY A 228 -22.49 -11.53 -13.39
C GLY A 228 -21.74 -10.26 -13.78
N LEU A 229 -22.36 -9.37 -14.56
CA LEU A 229 -21.78 -8.15 -15.10
C LEU A 229 -22.28 -6.91 -14.35
N ASN A 230 -21.38 -5.97 -14.09
CA ASN A 230 -21.68 -4.63 -13.63
C ASN A 230 -20.84 -3.62 -14.42
N VAL A 231 -21.49 -2.83 -15.27
CA VAL A 231 -20.84 -1.90 -16.19
C VAL A 231 -21.22 -0.47 -15.83
N ASN A 232 -20.20 0.35 -15.54
CA ASN A 232 -20.37 1.75 -15.21
C ASN A 232 -19.59 2.65 -16.17
N HIS A 233 -20.02 3.91 -16.29
CA HIS A 233 -19.32 4.91 -17.07
C HIS A 233 -18.01 5.28 -16.38
N VAL A 234 -16.96 5.48 -17.17
CA VAL A 234 -15.74 6.17 -16.71
C VAL A 234 -15.85 7.60 -17.19
N THR A 235 -15.87 8.55 -16.27
CA THR A 235 -16.03 9.98 -16.58
C THR A 235 -14.78 10.77 -16.23
N ALA A 236 -14.39 11.69 -17.11
CA ALA A 236 -13.39 12.71 -16.83
C ALA A 236 -13.97 13.80 -15.89
N PRO A 237 -13.11 14.64 -15.27
CA PRO A 237 -13.55 15.85 -14.59
C PRO A 237 -14.44 16.69 -15.51
N GLY A 238 -15.63 17.07 -15.03
CA GLY A 238 -16.65 17.76 -15.84
C GLY A 238 -17.73 16.86 -16.44
N GLY A 239 -17.77 15.57 -16.12
CA GLY A 239 -18.89 14.67 -16.46
C GLY A 239 -18.85 14.09 -17.88
N ARG A 240 -17.79 14.38 -18.65
CA ARG A 240 -17.60 13.80 -19.97
C ARG A 240 -17.26 12.30 -19.85
N ILE A 241 -18.03 11.45 -20.53
CA ILE A 241 -17.75 10.01 -20.63
C ILE A 241 -16.47 9.82 -21.47
N ILE A 242 -15.53 9.03 -20.92
CA ILE A 242 -14.27 8.67 -21.57
C ILE A 242 -14.12 7.16 -21.76
N GLY A 243 -15.14 6.38 -21.38
CA GLY A 243 -15.17 4.93 -21.57
C GLY A 243 -16.10 4.24 -20.59
N ALA A 244 -15.89 2.93 -20.40
CA ALA A 244 -16.62 2.13 -19.42
C ALA A 244 -15.68 1.25 -18.59
N ILE A 245 -16.12 0.96 -17.37
CA ILE A 245 -15.53 -0.05 -16.50
C ILE A 245 -16.54 -1.18 -16.34
N CYS A 246 -16.13 -2.38 -16.72
CA CYS A 246 -16.86 -3.61 -16.50
C CYS A 246 -16.22 -4.39 -15.35
N ILE A 247 -17.01 -4.71 -14.34
CA ILE A 247 -16.65 -5.64 -13.29
C ILE A 247 -17.51 -6.88 -13.49
N PHE A 248 -16.87 -8.04 -13.60
CA PHE A 248 -17.56 -9.30 -13.81
C PHE A 248 -17.12 -10.38 -12.82
N THR A 249 -18.06 -11.21 -12.40
CA THR A 249 -17.82 -12.28 -11.43
C THR A 249 -18.31 -13.61 -11.99
N ASP A 250 -17.48 -14.63 -11.86
CA ASP A 250 -17.87 -16.01 -12.20
C ASP A 250 -18.93 -16.52 -11.21
N LEU A 251 -20.11 -16.83 -11.74
CA LEU A 251 -21.27 -17.31 -10.98
C LEU A 251 -21.40 -18.84 -11.01
N THR A 252 -20.45 -19.58 -11.58
CA THR A 252 -20.53 -21.04 -11.75
C THR A 252 -20.82 -21.74 -10.43
N ARG A 253 -19.99 -21.47 -9.41
CA ARG A 253 -20.14 -22.07 -8.09
C ARG A 253 -21.45 -21.67 -7.41
N GLU A 254 -21.89 -20.43 -7.57
CA GLU A 254 -23.14 -19.94 -6.99
C GLU A 254 -24.36 -20.63 -7.62
N LYS A 255 -24.35 -20.79 -8.94
CA LYS A 255 -25.41 -21.50 -9.67
C LYS A 255 -25.41 -22.99 -9.36
N GLU A 256 -24.25 -23.64 -9.27
CA GLU A 256 -24.15 -25.05 -8.86
C GLU A 256 -24.70 -25.29 -7.46
N MET A 257 -24.34 -24.43 -6.49
CA MET A 257 -24.88 -24.54 -5.13
C MET A 257 -26.39 -24.31 -5.10
N THR A 258 -26.88 -23.31 -5.83
CA THR A 258 -28.32 -23.03 -5.94
C THR A 258 -29.07 -24.20 -6.56
N ALA A 259 -28.50 -24.84 -7.58
CA ALA A 259 -29.09 -26.01 -8.23
C ALA A 259 -29.17 -27.20 -7.26
N ARG A 260 -28.11 -27.47 -6.49
CA ARG A 260 -28.09 -28.56 -5.49
C ARG A 260 -29.12 -28.35 -4.38
N VAL A 261 -29.29 -27.12 -3.91
CA VAL A 261 -30.33 -26.81 -2.91
C VAL A 261 -31.71 -27.09 -3.48
N ARG A 262 -32.01 -26.61 -4.69
CA ARG A 262 -33.29 -26.86 -5.36
C ARG A 262 -33.57 -28.35 -5.58
N GLU A 263 -32.54 -29.12 -5.90
CA GLU A 263 -32.66 -30.57 -6.07
C GLU A 263 -32.98 -31.27 -4.75
N ASN A 264 -32.29 -30.91 -3.66
CA ASN A 264 -32.58 -31.43 -2.33
C ASN A 264 -34.00 -31.09 -1.85
N ASP A 265 -34.45 -29.85 -2.05
CA ASP A 265 -35.81 -29.42 -1.69
C ASP A 265 -36.85 -30.26 -2.44
N ARG A 266 -36.60 -30.52 -3.73
CA ARG A 266 -37.47 -31.37 -4.56
C ARG A 266 -37.50 -32.81 -4.05
N LEU A 267 -36.35 -33.38 -3.70
CA LEU A 267 -36.27 -34.74 -3.16
C LEU A 267 -36.94 -34.86 -1.79
N ALA A 268 -36.79 -33.84 -0.94
CA ALA A 268 -37.46 -33.79 0.36
C ALA A 268 -38.98 -33.77 0.21
N ALA A 269 -39.51 -32.92 -0.69
CA ALA A 269 -40.95 -32.86 -0.98
C ALA A 269 -41.48 -34.20 -1.53
N ILE A 270 -40.73 -34.87 -2.41
CA ILE A 270 -41.09 -36.21 -2.89
C ILE A 270 -41.09 -37.22 -1.73
N GLY A 271 -40.11 -37.15 -0.83
CA GLY A 271 -40.02 -38.03 0.33
C GLY A 271 -41.20 -37.87 1.29
N GLU A 272 -41.64 -36.64 1.53
CA GLU A 272 -42.82 -36.34 2.36
C GLU A 272 -44.11 -36.88 1.73
N LEU A 273 -44.29 -36.66 0.42
CA LEU A 273 -45.42 -37.22 -0.32
C LEU A 273 -45.40 -38.75 -0.33
N ALA A 274 -44.24 -39.37 -0.54
CA ALA A 274 -44.08 -40.82 -0.52
C ALA A 274 -44.38 -41.40 0.88
N ALA A 275 -43.97 -40.72 1.94
CA ALA A 275 -44.30 -41.11 3.31
C ALA A 275 -45.81 -41.01 3.57
N SER A 276 -46.47 -39.92 3.12
CA SER A 276 -47.93 -39.77 3.22
C SER A 276 -48.66 -40.88 2.46
N ILE A 277 -48.28 -41.14 1.20
CA ILE A 277 -48.88 -42.20 0.39
C ILE A 277 -48.64 -43.58 1.03
N ALA A 278 -47.44 -43.84 1.55
CA ALA A 278 -47.15 -45.10 2.23
C ALA A 278 -48.01 -45.29 3.48
N HIS A 279 -48.26 -44.22 4.24
CA HIS A 279 -49.20 -44.23 5.36
C HIS A 279 -50.64 -44.49 4.88
N GLU A 280 -51.08 -43.84 3.81
CA GLU A 280 -52.43 -44.00 3.26
C GLU A 280 -52.67 -45.38 2.64
N ILE A 281 -51.65 -46.03 2.05
CA ILE A 281 -51.72 -47.40 1.53
C ILE A 281 -51.74 -48.43 2.66
N ARG A 282 -50.98 -48.19 3.74
CA ARG A 282 -50.92 -49.11 4.89
C ARG A 282 -52.28 -49.27 5.58
N ASN A 283 -53.09 -48.21 5.61
CA ASN A 283 -54.40 -48.20 6.26
C ASN A 283 -55.40 -49.21 5.66
N PRO A 284 -55.73 -49.18 4.35
CA PRO A 284 -56.62 -50.17 3.74
C PRO A 284 -56.01 -51.57 3.72
N LEU A 285 -54.68 -51.72 3.57
CA LEU A 285 -54.02 -53.03 3.65
C LEU A 285 -54.16 -53.65 5.04
N ALA A 286 -54.05 -52.86 6.10
CA ALA A 286 -54.30 -53.33 7.47
C ALA A 286 -55.76 -53.76 7.65
N SER A 287 -56.71 -53.01 7.07
CA SER A 287 -58.13 -53.38 7.08
C SER A 287 -58.39 -54.68 6.31
N ILE A 288 -57.84 -54.84 5.10
CA ILE A 288 -57.99 -56.05 4.28
C ILE A 288 -57.40 -57.25 5.02
N ARG A 289 -56.20 -57.10 5.61
CA ARG A 289 -55.59 -58.17 6.39
C ARG A 289 -56.46 -58.58 7.56
N GLY A 290 -57.01 -57.63 8.32
CA GLY A 290 -57.91 -57.93 9.43
C GLY A 290 -59.18 -58.67 8.96
N SER A 291 -59.77 -58.28 7.83
CA SER A 291 -60.90 -59.00 7.24
C SER A 291 -60.54 -60.44 6.83
N VAL A 292 -59.36 -60.65 6.26
CA VAL A 292 -58.88 -61.99 5.87
C VAL A 292 -58.59 -62.85 7.10
N GLU A 293 -57.97 -62.29 8.14
CA GLU A 293 -57.71 -62.97 9.41
C GLU A 293 -59.02 -63.43 10.09
N MET A 294 -60.05 -62.56 10.15
CA MET A 294 -61.37 -62.95 10.67
C MET A 294 -62.03 -64.07 9.86
N LEU A 295 -61.97 -63.98 8.52
CA LEU A 295 -62.55 -65.01 7.65
C LEU A 295 -61.84 -66.36 7.80
N ALA A 296 -60.52 -66.34 8.03
CA ALA A 296 -59.75 -67.55 8.28
C ALA A 296 -60.10 -68.19 9.63
N ASP A 297 -60.33 -67.40 10.68
CA ASP A 297 -60.73 -67.88 12.00
C ASP A 297 -62.13 -68.55 11.95
N ASP A 298 -63.08 -67.96 11.23
CA ASP A 298 -64.41 -68.55 11.00
C ASP A 298 -64.33 -69.90 10.25
N LEU A 299 -63.41 -70.03 9.28
CA LEU A 299 -63.21 -71.27 8.52
C LEU A 299 -62.53 -72.38 9.33
N ASP A 300 -61.62 -72.02 10.24
CA ASP A 300 -61.01 -73.00 11.17
C ASP A 300 -62.02 -73.49 12.22
N LEU A 301 -63.02 -72.67 12.60
CA LEU A 301 -64.10 -73.07 13.49
C LEU A 301 -65.11 -74.03 12.85
N GLU A 302 -65.28 -74.02 11.52
CA GLU A 302 -66.13 -75.00 10.81
C GLU A 302 -65.47 -76.38 10.65
N GLY A 303 -64.14 -76.47 10.72
CA GLY A 303 -63.38 -77.72 10.60
C GLY A 303 -63.52 -78.67 11.80
N ASP A 304 -63.83 -78.15 12.99
CA ASP A 304 -63.95 -78.94 14.22
C ASP A 304 -65.39 -79.42 14.50
N HIS A 305 -66.37 -78.98 13.71
CA HIS A 305 -67.78 -79.38 13.85
C HIS A 305 -68.25 -80.47 12.86
N ALA A 306 -67.38 -80.98 11.99
CA ALA A 306 -67.68 -82.08 11.06
C ALA A 306 -67.41 -83.49 11.63
N ALA A 307 -67.06 -83.60 12.92
CA ALA A 307 -66.80 -84.87 13.62
C ALA A 307 -67.72 -85.10 14.83
N LEU A 308 -69.04 -85.03 14.63
CA LEU A 308 -70.08 -85.60 15.50
C LEU A 308 -71.24 -86.11 14.64
#